data_AF-A0A812WI68-F1
#
_entry.id   AF-A0A812WI68-F1
#
_cell.length_a   1.000
_cell.length_b   1.000
_cell.length_c   1.000
_cell.angle_alpha   90.00
_cell.angle_beta   90.00
_cell.angle_gamma   90.00
#
_symmetry.space_group_name_H-M   'P 1'
#
loop_
_entity.id
_entity.type
_entity.pdbx_description
1 polymer ?
#
loop_
_entity_poly.entity_id
_entity_poly.type
_entity_poly.pdbx_seq_one_letter_code
_entity_poly.pdbx_strand_id
1 'polypeptide(L)'
;MTSKKSSVKVHDEKVVPFPKALSELQQVAQLTFKVDKMKLWHHGEHEIKFSKDYDRVRDGDLVEVWTNKRSPFPNLGSPLMQSTLHADFVHHSSFMPPPKAKKDDGSVLTEDQMNGKFEGATIYKEDYTEKPLSARLNHGSGGPNYAHHFLHHAGNNKFATTYTDHYVRHNLDDKTGPNVDIRSSTLTSMSKGRRFSATSSYDKDFNKASDRPTKIPDRHTGIGNDSTLTNAVRKCPFEAESIYQESYLEHPFCKEPGVKPMGAARGKHAFKGNSEYKEQYYKKGLAPRLRLRHHEQWEF
;
A
#
# COMPACT_ATOMS: atom_id res chain seq x y z
N MET A 1 -5.71 -53.73 26.57
CA MET A 1 -6.67 -52.75 27.11
C MET A 1 -6.07 -51.36 27.00
N THR A 2 -6.39 -50.62 25.94
CA THR A 2 -5.88 -49.25 25.73
C THR A 2 -6.80 -48.26 26.45
N SER A 3 -6.29 -47.65 27.51
CA SER A 3 -6.99 -46.60 28.26
C SER A 3 -7.15 -45.37 27.38
N LYS A 4 -8.39 -45.07 26.95
CA LYS A 4 -8.73 -43.81 26.29
C LYS A 4 -8.65 -42.69 27.33
N LYS A 5 -7.57 -41.92 27.31
CA LYS A 5 -7.50 -40.64 28.05
C LYS A 5 -8.56 -39.71 27.47
N SER A 6 -9.66 -39.48 28.19
CA SER A 6 -10.60 -38.41 27.89
C SER A 6 -9.89 -37.08 28.10
N SER A 7 -9.53 -36.39 27.01
CA SER A 7 -9.06 -35.01 27.13
C SER A 7 -10.26 -34.16 27.56
N VAL A 8 -10.24 -33.70 28.81
CA VAL A 8 -11.20 -32.69 29.28
C VAL A 8 -10.92 -31.41 28.48
N LYS A 9 -11.79 -31.08 27.53
CA LYS A 9 -11.71 -29.81 26.82
C LYS A 9 -12.13 -28.72 27.80
N VAL A 10 -11.21 -27.83 28.12
CA VAL A 10 -11.50 -26.60 28.86
C VAL A 10 -12.31 -25.72 27.92
N HIS A 11 -13.56 -25.44 28.26
CA HIS A 11 -14.38 -24.51 27.51
C HIS A 11 -14.14 -23.10 28.04
N ASP A 12 -13.90 -22.15 27.15
CA ASP A 12 -13.82 -20.75 27.51
C ASP A 12 -15.22 -20.23 27.87
N GLU A 13 -15.47 -20.08 29.18
CA GLU A 13 -16.67 -19.45 29.73
C GLU A 13 -16.39 -17.99 30.07
N LYS A 14 -17.22 -17.08 29.57
CA LYS A 14 -17.10 -15.64 29.78
C LYS A 14 -18.42 -15.05 30.24
N VAL A 15 -18.38 -14.28 31.32
CA VAL A 15 -19.55 -13.59 31.88
C VAL A 15 -19.66 -12.21 31.25
N VAL A 16 -20.83 -11.90 30.69
CA VAL A 16 -21.10 -10.70 29.89
C VAL A 16 -22.34 -9.99 30.44
N PRO A 17 -22.43 -8.64 30.43
CA PRO A 17 -23.66 -7.93 30.79
C PRO A 17 -24.85 -8.39 29.93
N PHE A 18 -26.04 -8.46 30.53
CA PHE A 18 -27.26 -8.88 29.83
C PHE A 18 -27.65 -7.86 28.74
N PRO A 19 -27.62 -8.25 27.46
CA PRO A 19 -27.97 -7.36 26.35
C PRO A 19 -29.47 -7.07 26.30
N LYS A 20 -29.85 -5.93 25.70
CA LYS A 20 -31.27 -5.57 25.53
C LYS A 20 -31.88 -6.20 24.29
N ALA A 21 -31.05 -6.55 23.30
CA ALA A 21 -31.50 -7.09 22.02
C ALA A 21 -30.60 -8.24 21.53
N LEU A 22 -31.16 -9.09 20.67
CA LEU A 22 -30.42 -10.21 20.05
C LEU A 22 -29.21 -9.73 19.24
N SER A 23 -29.32 -8.59 18.55
CA SER A 23 -28.21 -8.01 17.78
C SER A 23 -27.03 -7.62 18.68
N GLU A 24 -27.31 -7.10 19.88
CA GLU A 24 -26.28 -6.79 20.88
C GLU A 24 -25.63 -8.07 21.40
N LEU A 25 -26.42 -9.12 21.72
CA LEU A 25 -25.88 -10.42 22.11
C LEU A 25 -24.94 -10.98 21.03
N GLN A 26 -25.36 -10.88 19.77
CA GLN A 26 -24.55 -11.32 18.64
C GLN A 26 -23.25 -10.51 18.53
N GLN A 27 -23.33 -9.18 18.58
CA GLN A 27 -22.13 -8.33 18.52
C GLN A 27 -21.16 -8.62 19.66
N VAL A 28 -21.67 -8.78 20.89
CA VAL A 28 -20.81 -9.06 22.04
C VAL A 28 -20.17 -10.44 21.94
N ALA A 29 -20.92 -11.48 21.54
CA ALA A 29 -20.34 -12.79 21.30
C ALA A 29 -19.31 -12.76 20.15
N GLN A 30 -19.56 -12.00 19.09
CA GLN A 30 -18.63 -11.82 17.96
C GLN A 30 -17.31 -11.18 18.41
N LEU A 31 -17.38 -10.11 19.20
CA LEU A 31 -16.19 -9.44 19.75
C LEU A 31 -15.44 -10.31 20.75
N THR A 32 -16.19 -11.05 21.57
CA THR A 32 -15.65 -11.87 22.66
C THR A 32 -14.89 -13.10 22.16
N PHE A 33 -15.35 -13.71 21.08
CA PHE A 33 -14.79 -14.93 20.51
C PHE A 33 -14.12 -14.73 19.14
N LYS A 34 -14.13 -13.50 18.59
CA LYS A 34 -13.51 -13.12 17.30
C LYS A 34 -13.92 -14.03 16.13
N VAL A 35 -15.23 -14.24 15.97
CA VAL A 35 -15.80 -15.20 15.00
C VAL A 35 -16.80 -14.54 14.07
N ASP A 36 -16.64 -14.68 12.75
CA ASP A 36 -17.53 -14.03 11.78
C ASP A 36 -18.89 -14.72 11.61
N LYS A 37 -18.93 -16.05 11.74
CA LYS A 37 -20.14 -16.86 11.61
C LYS A 37 -20.31 -17.73 12.84
N MET A 38 -21.41 -17.52 13.56
CA MET A 38 -21.73 -18.25 14.77
C MET A 38 -23.22 -18.57 14.83
N LYS A 39 -23.54 -19.60 15.63
CA LYS A 39 -24.89 -19.95 16.05
C LYS A 39 -24.95 -19.84 17.57
N LEU A 40 -26.03 -19.27 18.07
CA LEU A 40 -26.24 -19.12 19.51
C LEU A 40 -27.25 -20.18 19.95
N TRP A 41 -26.95 -20.89 21.03
CA TRP A 41 -27.83 -21.91 21.60
C TRP A 41 -28.12 -21.58 23.06
N HIS A 42 -29.40 -21.55 23.41
CA HIS A 42 -29.84 -21.42 24.80
C HIS A 42 -29.84 -22.80 25.45
N HIS A 43 -29.04 -22.98 26.51
CA HIS A 43 -28.86 -24.26 27.23
C HIS A 43 -28.53 -25.49 26.35
N GLY A 44 -28.00 -25.27 25.13
CA GLY A 44 -27.70 -26.35 24.18
C GLY A 44 -28.93 -26.99 23.52
N GLU A 45 -30.16 -26.52 23.80
CA GLU A 45 -31.40 -27.13 23.28
C GLU A 45 -32.03 -26.31 22.14
N HIS A 46 -31.98 -24.98 22.24
CA HIS A 46 -32.70 -24.09 21.32
C HIS A 46 -31.76 -23.11 20.62
N GLU A 47 -31.71 -23.18 19.29
CA GLU A 47 -30.96 -22.23 18.46
C GLU A 47 -31.69 -20.88 18.44
N ILE A 48 -31.03 -19.82 18.92
CA ILE A 48 -31.55 -18.46 18.95
C ILE A 48 -31.31 -17.81 17.58
N LYS A 49 -32.32 -17.81 16.71
CA LYS A 49 -32.22 -17.22 15.36
C LYS A 49 -32.92 -15.88 15.26
N PHE A 50 -34.08 -15.77 15.88
CA PHE A 50 -34.98 -14.62 15.75
C PHE A 50 -35.12 -13.90 17.07
N SER A 51 -35.55 -12.64 17.02
CA SER A 51 -35.76 -11.84 18.25
C SER A 51 -36.75 -12.49 19.22
N LYS A 52 -37.73 -13.26 18.72
CA LYS A 52 -38.71 -13.98 19.57
C LYS A 52 -38.08 -15.11 20.39
N ASP A 53 -36.97 -15.68 19.91
CA ASP A 53 -36.24 -16.74 20.62
C ASP A 53 -35.44 -16.14 21.80
N TYR A 54 -35.05 -14.87 21.67
CA TYR A 54 -34.31 -14.13 22.69
C TYR A 54 -35.15 -13.81 23.93
N ASP A 55 -36.47 -13.65 23.79
CA ASP A 55 -37.39 -13.37 24.91
C ASP A 55 -37.39 -14.48 25.98
N ARG A 56 -36.89 -15.68 25.65
CA ARG A 56 -36.76 -16.81 26.57
C ARG A 56 -35.50 -16.76 27.42
N VAL A 57 -34.52 -15.96 27.04
CA VAL A 57 -33.24 -15.83 27.72
C VAL A 57 -33.41 -14.93 28.94
N ARG A 58 -33.04 -15.43 30.11
CA ARG A 58 -33.10 -14.72 31.39
C ARG A 58 -31.71 -14.38 31.91
N ASP A 59 -31.69 -13.46 32.87
CA ASP A 59 -30.47 -13.14 33.61
C ASP A 59 -29.90 -14.39 34.29
N GLY A 60 -28.61 -14.63 34.11
CA GLY A 60 -27.89 -15.81 34.61
C GLY A 60 -27.91 -17.03 33.68
N ASP A 61 -28.65 -17.00 32.57
CA ASP A 61 -28.72 -18.14 31.65
C ASP A 61 -27.40 -18.37 30.90
N LEU A 62 -27.22 -19.63 30.47
CA LEU A 62 -26.07 -20.06 29.68
C LEU A 62 -26.43 -20.02 28.18
N VAL A 63 -25.68 -19.21 27.44
CA VAL A 63 -25.74 -19.18 25.97
C VAL A 63 -24.46 -19.79 25.42
N GLU A 64 -24.61 -20.87 24.68
CA GLU A 64 -23.50 -21.53 24.00
C GLU A 64 -23.28 -20.91 22.62
N VAL A 65 -22.04 -20.52 22.35
CA VAL A 65 -21.62 -19.96 21.06
C VAL A 65 -20.98 -21.07 20.24
N TRP A 66 -21.70 -21.52 19.22
CA TRP A 66 -21.27 -22.55 18.29
C TRP A 66 -20.64 -21.90 17.07
N THR A 67 -19.33 -22.07 16.91
CA THR A 67 -18.58 -21.50 15.79
C THR A 67 -18.40 -22.56 14.72
N ASN A 68 -18.84 -22.27 13.50
CA ASN A 68 -18.63 -23.18 12.38
C ASN A 68 -17.14 -23.09 11.98
N LYS A 69 -16.31 -24.01 12.49
CA LYS A 69 -14.88 -24.09 12.17
C LYS A 69 -14.61 -24.60 10.74
N ARG A 70 -15.50 -24.35 9.77
CA ARG A 70 -15.10 -24.45 8.37
C ARG A 70 -14.05 -23.38 8.16
N SER A 71 -12.78 -23.79 8.22
CA SER A 71 -11.64 -22.88 8.24
C SER A 71 -11.84 -21.83 7.15
N PRO A 72 -12.06 -20.55 7.49
CA PRO A 72 -11.75 -19.53 6.54
C PRO A 72 -10.23 -19.69 6.37
N PHE A 73 -9.79 -19.93 5.14
CA PHE A 73 -8.38 -19.90 4.79
C PHE A 73 -7.70 -18.75 5.56
N PRO A 74 -6.49 -18.96 6.11
CA PRO A 74 -5.82 -17.92 6.88
C PRO A 74 -5.84 -16.64 6.06
N ASN A 75 -6.58 -15.65 6.57
CA ASN A 75 -6.66 -14.30 6.03
C ASN A 75 -5.28 -13.66 6.28
N LEU A 76 -4.26 -14.07 5.52
CA LEU A 76 -3.10 -13.24 5.25
C LEU A 76 -3.68 -11.99 4.61
N GLY A 77 -3.66 -10.90 5.37
CA GLY A 77 -4.34 -9.65 5.08
C GLY A 77 -4.30 -9.34 3.60
N SER A 78 -5.47 -9.37 2.97
CA SER A 78 -5.66 -8.83 1.62
C SER A 78 -5.03 -7.44 1.63
N PRO A 79 -3.94 -7.21 0.89
CA PRO A 79 -3.43 -5.85 0.76
C PRO A 79 -4.61 -5.05 0.21
N LEU A 80 -5.01 -3.99 0.93
CA LEU A 80 -5.86 -2.98 0.33
C LEU A 80 -5.23 -2.69 -1.03
N MET A 81 -6.01 -2.78 -2.11
CA MET A 81 -5.58 -2.36 -3.43
C MET A 81 -5.29 -0.85 -3.36
N GLN A 82 -4.12 -0.50 -2.83
CA GLN A 82 -3.56 0.83 -2.96
C GLN A 82 -3.31 0.99 -4.45
N SER A 83 -3.91 2.01 -5.05
CA SER A 83 -3.63 2.34 -6.44
C SER A 83 -2.12 2.56 -6.59
N THR A 84 -1.57 2.25 -7.77
CA THR A 84 -0.16 2.52 -8.10
C THR A 84 0.25 3.96 -7.74
N LEU A 85 -0.69 4.88 -7.85
CA LEU A 85 -0.54 6.30 -7.49
C LEU A 85 -0.26 6.54 -5.99
N HIS A 86 -0.68 5.66 -5.07
CA HIS A 86 -0.31 5.75 -3.65
C HIS A 86 0.95 4.97 -3.29
N ALA A 87 1.34 3.97 -4.09
CA ALA A 87 2.58 3.22 -3.88
C ALA A 87 3.83 4.03 -4.31
N ASP A 88 3.70 4.81 -5.38
CA ASP A 88 4.83 5.54 -5.98
C ASP A 88 5.11 6.90 -5.32
N PHE A 89 4.14 7.46 -4.57
CA PHE A 89 4.27 8.76 -3.91
C PHE A 89 4.40 8.59 -2.39
N VAL A 90 5.54 8.04 -1.96
CA VAL A 90 5.91 8.07 -0.55
C VAL A 90 6.40 9.48 -0.21
N HIS A 91 5.79 10.10 0.80
CA HIS A 91 6.18 11.42 1.27
C HIS A 91 7.58 11.35 1.89
N HIS A 92 8.62 11.68 1.12
CA HIS A 92 10.00 11.81 1.62
C HIS A 92 10.14 13.11 2.42
N SER A 93 9.56 13.17 3.62
CA SER A 93 9.47 14.38 4.45
C SER A 93 10.78 14.81 5.12
N SER A 94 11.94 14.28 4.74
CA SER A 94 13.21 14.67 5.42
C SER A 94 14.45 14.42 4.58
N PHE A 95 14.51 14.98 3.37
CA PHE A 95 15.81 15.14 2.71
C PHE A 95 16.47 16.41 3.26
N MET A 96 17.31 16.27 4.29
CA MET A 96 18.22 17.36 4.67
C MET A 96 19.32 17.44 3.59
N PRO A 97 19.42 18.55 2.85
CA PRO A 97 20.52 18.71 1.91
C PRO A 97 21.85 18.67 2.68
N PRO A 98 22.85 17.92 2.20
CA PRO A 98 24.14 17.86 2.87
C PRO A 98 24.73 19.28 2.99
N PRO A 99 25.35 19.61 4.13
CA PRO A 99 25.95 20.92 4.33
C PRO A 99 26.99 21.16 3.22
N LYS A 100 26.95 22.35 2.62
CA LYS A 100 27.85 22.75 1.54
C LYS A 100 29.29 22.54 2.00
N ALA A 101 30.03 21.71 1.27
CA ALA A 101 31.43 21.42 1.56
C ALA A 101 32.21 22.73 1.65
N LYS A 102 32.93 22.92 2.75
CA LYS A 102 33.92 23.99 2.84
C LYS A 102 34.98 23.71 1.76
N LYS A 103 35.49 24.77 1.13
CA LYS A 103 36.64 24.67 0.23
C LYS A 103 37.85 24.30 1.09
N ASP A 104 38.06 23.00 1.25
CA ASP A 104 39.23 22.45 1.89
C ASP A 104 40.40 22.56 0.90
N ASP A 105 41.01 23.75 0.84
CA ASP A 105 42.26 23.97 0.09
C ASP A 105 43.47 23.36 0.85
N GLY A 106 43.25 22.77 2.02
CA GLY A 106 44.24 22.01 2.78
C GLY A 106 44.18 20.53 2.45
N SER A 107 45.15 20.04 1.67
CA SER A 107 45.38 18.59 1.54
C SER A 107 45.62 18.00 2.93
N VAL A 108 44.70 17.14 3.39
CA VAL A 108 44.77 16.44 4.69
C VAL A 108 45.80 15.28 4.66
N LEU A 109 46.43 15.03 3.50
CA LEU A 109 47.47 14.02 3.38
C LEU A 109 48.74 14.50 4.10
N THR A 110 48.99 13.90 5.27
CA THR A 110 50.28 14.01 5.96
C THR A 110 51.40 13.52 5.04
N GLU A 111 52.59 14.11 5.16
CA GLU A 111 53.76 13.80 4.30
C GLU A 111 54.11 12.28 4.33
N ASP A 112 53.87 11.62 5.46
CA ASP A 112 54.02 10.17 5.63
C ASP A 112 53.03 9.35 4.78
N GLN A 113 51.82 9.85 4.54
CA GLN A 113 50.84 9.20 3.66
C GLN A 113 51.17 9.38 2.18
N MET A 114 51.85 10.47 1.81
CA MET A 114 52.31 10.67 0.43
C MET A 114 53.50 9.77 0.08
N ASN A 115 54.31 9.37 1.06
CA ASN A 115 55.49 8.53 0.85
C ASN A 115 55.31 7.06 1.28
N GLY A 116 54.17 6.70 1.88
CA GLY A 116 53.87 5.34 2.29
C GLY A 116 53.70 4.40 1.09
N LYS A 117 54.29 3.19 1.16
CA LYS A 117 53.95 2.13 0.20
C LYS A 117 52.50 1.73 0.40
N PHE A 118 51.69 1.82 -0.66
CA PHE A 118 50.30 1.43 -0.62
C PHE A 118 50.17 -0.10 -0.48
N GLU A 119 49.77 -0.57 0.71
CA GLU A 119 49.55 -2.00 1.01
C GLU A 119 48.11 -2.46 0.73
N GLY A 120 47.35 -1.73 -0.08
CA GLY A 120 46.00 -2.14 -0.45
C GLY A 120 46.00 -3.29 -1.47
N ALA A 121 45.45 -4.44 -1.10
CA ALA A 121 45.00 -5.43 -2.06
C ALA A 121 43.64 -5.02 -2.63
N THR A 122 43.39 -5.31 -3.91
CA THR A 122 42.05 -5.12 -4.48
C THR A 122 41.11 -6.19 -3.92
N ILE A 123 39.83 -5.86 -3.73
CA ILE A 123 38.77 -6.80 -3.33
C ILE A 123 38.77 -8.05 -4.22
N TYR A 124 39.08 -7.88 -5.51
CA TYR A 124 39.21 -8.99 -6.45
C TYR A 124 40.29 -10.02 -6.04
N LYS A 125 41.41 -9.57 -5.45
CA LYS A 125 42.49 -10.45 -4.99
C LYS A 125 42.09 -11.22 -3.72
N GLU A 126 41.22 -10.63 -2.90
CA GLU A 126 40.69 -11.26 -1.68
C GLU A 126 39.58 -12.27 -2.00
N ASP A 127 38.67 -11.93 -2.91
CA ASP A 127 37.49 -12.75 -3.21
C ASP A 127 37.77 -13.94 -4.13
N TYR A 128 38.81 -13.86 -4.97
CA TYR A 128 39.15 -14.87 -5.97
C TYR A 128 40.42 -15.64 -5.62
N THR A 129 40.62 -15.98 -4.36
CA THR A 129 41.61 -16.99 -3.97
C THR A 129 41.20 -18.35 -4.55
N GLU A 130 42.15 -19.13 -5.05
CA GLU A 130 41.91 -20.48 -5.58
C GLU A 130 41.20 -21.35 -4.53
N LYS A 131 39.89 -21.57 -4.71
CA LYS A 131 39.10 -22.43 -3.83
C LYS A 131 39.44 -23.90 -4.15
N PRO A 132 39.64 -24.76 -3.14
CA PRO A 132 39.92 -26.16 -3.38
C PRO A 132 38.76 -26.80 -4.16
N LEU A 133 39.10 -27.57 -5.20
CA LEU A 133 38.12 -28.31 -5.99
C LEU A 133 37.50 -29.40 -5.11
N SER A 134 36.38 -29.11 -4.47
CA SER A 134 35.63 -30.11 -3.70
C SER A 134 35.06 -31.15 -4.68
N ALA A 135 35.56 -32.38 -4.60
CA ALA A 135 35.05 -33.51 -5.37
C ALA A 135 33.55 -33.67 -5.08
N ARG A 136 32.70 -33.52 -6.12
CA ARG A 136 31.26 -33.68 -5.99
C ARG A 136 30.93 -35.09 -5.50
N LEU A 137 30.26 -35.19 -4.35
CA LEU A 137 29.62 -36.42 -3.89
C LEU A 137 28.55 -36.81 -4.91
N ASN A 138 28.88 -37.79 -5.76
CA ASN A 138 27.90 -38.44 -6.63
C ASN A 138 26.98 -39.30 -5.76
N HIS A 139 25.87 -38.72 -5.30
CA HIS A 139 24.77 -39.50 -4.75
C HIS A 139 24.16 -40.35 -5.87
N GLY A 140 24.21 -41.66 -5.67
CA GLY A 140 23.92 -42.68 -6.66
C GLY A 140 22.53 -42.62 -7.29
N SER A 141 22.51 -42.97 -8.57
CA SER A 141 21.47 -43.69 -9.31
C SER A 141 20.01 -43.38 -8.95
N GLY A 142 19.50 -42.27 -9.49
CA GLY A 142 18.10 -42.13 -9.84
C GLY A 142 18.03 -41.36 -11.14
N GLY A 143 17.67 -42.02 -12.24
CA GLY A 143 17.60 -41.39 -13.57
C GLY A 143 16.72 -40.14 -13.56
N PRO A 144 16.94 -39.21 -14.51
CA PRO A 144 16.31 -37.91 -14.44
C PRO A 144 14.80 -38.02 -14.68
N ASN A 145 14.05 -37.71 -13.63
CA ASN A 145 12.60 -37.82 -13.57
C ASN A 145 11.96 -36.58 -14.23
N TYR A 146 12.10 -36.44 -15.56
CA TYR A 146 11.58 -35.30 -16.32
C TYR A 146 10.05 -35.31 -16.54
N ALA A 147 9.32 -36.32 -16.05
CA ALA A 147 7.92 -36.53 -16.43
C ALA A 147 6.88 -35.75 -15.60
N HIS A 148 7.24 -35.20 -14.43
CA HIS A 148 6.22 -34.70 -13.49
C HIS A 148 6.09 -33.18 -13.34
N HIS A 149 6.93 -32.37 -13.99
CA HIS A 149 6.96 -30.92 -13.73
C HIS A 149 6.18 -30.03 -14.71
N PHE A 150 5.57 -30.56 -15.78
CA PHE A 150 5.00 -29.70 -16.83
C PHE A 150 3.47 -29.70 -16.99
N LEU A 151 2.69 -30.39 -16.15
CA LEU A 151 1.26 -30.60 -16.42
C LEU A 151 0.28 -30.26 -15.29
N HIS A 152 0.47 -29.13 -14.59
CA HIS A 152 -0.50 -28.70 -13.55
C HIS A 152 -1.03 -27.27 -13.65
N HIS A 153 -0.72 -26.50 -14.70
CA HIS A 153 -1.23 -25.12 -14.86
C HIS A 153 -2.45 -24.97 -15.79
N ALA A 154 -3.06 -26.06 -16.27
CA ALA A 154 -4.20 -25.99 -17.21
C ALA A 154 -5.59 -25.82 -16.56
N GLY A 155 -5.69 -25.64 -15.24
CA GLY A 155 -6.96 -25.59 -14.53
C GLY A 155 -7.29 -24.22 -13.95
N ASN A 156 -8.20 -23.50 -14.61
CA ASN A 156 -8.87 -22.26 -14.19
C ASN A 156 -8.20 -20.94 -14.62
N ASN A 157 -8.56 -20.50 -15.83
CA ASN A 157 -8.46 -19.11 -16.27
C ASN A 157 -9.41 -18.22 -15.44
N LYS A 158 -9.05 -17.93 -14.19
CA LYS A 158 -9.74 -16.91 -13.36
C LYS A 158 -9.32 -15.47 -13.69
N PHE A 159 -8.50 -15.29 -14.72
CA PHE A 159 -8.04 -13.98 -15.21
C PHE A 159 -8.87 -13.45 -16.38
N ALA A 160 -10.09 -13.96 -16.58
CA ALA A 160 -11.02 -13.35 -17.53
C ALA A 160 -11.44 -11.98 -16.98
N THR A 161 -10.79 -10.93 -17.51
CA THR A 161 -11.21 -9.55 -17.28
C THR A 161 -12.62 -9.34 -17.83
N THR A 162 -13.39 -8.39 -17.30
CA THR A 162 -14.71 -8.04 -17.85
C THR A 162 -14.64 -7.67 -19.34
N TYR A 163 -13.47 -7.23 -19.83
CA TYR A 163 -13.20 -6.99 -21.24
C TYR A 163 -13.41 -8.23 -22.13
N THR A 164 -13.01 -9.42 -21.68
CA THR A 164 -13.21 -10.68 -22.44
C THR A 164 -14.68 -11.13 -22.49
N ASP A 165 -15.50 -10.75 -21.50
CA ASP A 165 -16.94 -11.04 -21.50
C ASP A 165 -17.72 -10.08 -22.42
N HIS A 166 -17.27 -8.82 -22.54
CA HIS A 166 -17.97 -7.82 -23.35
C HIS A 166 -17.52 -7.76 -24.81
N TYR A 167 -16.34 -8.30 -25.14
CA TYR A 167 -15.78 -8.31 -26.50
C TYR A 167 -15.43 -9.72 -26.96
N VAL A 168 -16.40 -10.63 -26.86
CA VAL A 168 -16.27 -11.96 -27.44
C VAL A 168 -16.09 -11.79 -28.96
N ARG A 169 -15.09 -12.48 -29.53
CA ARG A 169 -14.97 -12.58 -30.99
C ARG A 169 -16.25 -13.24 -31.49
N HIS A 170 -17.16 -12.45 -32.03
CA HIS A 170 -18.28 -12.98 -32.77
C HIS A 170 -17.70 -13.76 -33.94
N ASN A 171 -17.97 -15.05 -33.97
CA ASN A 171 -17.79 -15.81 -35.20
C ASN A 171 -18.65 -15.08 -36.22
N LEU A 172 -17.99 -14.53 -37.24
CA LEU A 172 -18.68 -14.10 -38.44
C LEU A 172 -19.33 -15.39 -38.93
N ASP A 173 -20.63 -15.54 -38.71
CA ASP A 173 -21.39 -16.56 -39.39
C ASP A 173 -21.08 -16.34 -40.86
N ASP A 174 -20.34 -17.28 -41.44
CA ASP A 174 -20.15 -17.38 -42.86
C ASP A 174 -21.55 -17.50 -43.44
N LYS A 175 -22.11 -16.35 -43.80
CA LYS A 175 -23.30 -16.24 -44.62
C LYS A 175 -22.90 -16.71 -46.02
N THR A 176 -22.61 -18.00 -46.17
CA THR A 176 -22.81 -18.75 -47.41
C THR A 176 -24.31 -18.91 -47.60
N GLY A 177 -25.01 -17.78 -47.72
CA GLY A 177 -26.26 -17.77 -48.46
C GLY A 177 -25.90 -17.93 -49.95
N PRO A 178 -26.73 -18.61 -50.75
CA PRO A 178 -26.54 -18.73 -52.19
C PRO A 178 -26.91 -17.41 -52.87
N ASN A 179 -26.24 -16.33 -52.52
CA ASN A 179 -26.15 -15.13 -53.34
C ASN A 179 -24.70 -15.02 -53.80
N VAL A 180 -24.41 -15.92 -54.75
CA VAL A 180 -23.41 -15.70 -55.79
C VAL A 180 -23.90 -14.51 -56.62
N ASP A 181 -23.80 -13.32 -56.05
CA ASP A 181 -23.97 -12.06 -56.77
C ASP A 181 -22.71 -11.25 -56.55
N ILE A 182 -21.75 -11.54 -57.44
CA ILE A 182 -21.01 -10.55 -58.22
C ILE A 182 -20.97 -9.18 -57.53
N ARG A 183 -20.22 -9.07 -56.43
CA ARG A 183 -19.57 -7.80 -56.13
C ARG A 183 -18.37 -7.72 -57.04
N SER A 184 -18.64 -7.35 -58.29
CA SER A 184 -17.64 -6.75 -59.16
C SER A 184 -16.90 -5.73 -58.31
N SER A 185 -15.58 -5.91 -58.14
CA SER A 185 -14.83 -5.02 -57.29
C SER A 185 -15.07 -3.59 -57.76
N THR A 186 -15.51 -2.71 -56.87
CA THR A 186 -15.65 -1.27 -57.15
C THR A 186 -14.30 -0.61 -57.48
N LEU A 187 -13.20 -1.36 -57.35
CA LEU A 187 -11.94 -1.12 -58.03
C LEU A 187 -12.16 -1.22 -59.55
N THR A 188 -12.61 -0.12 -60.14
CA THR A 188 -12.52 0.13 -61.58
C THR A 188 -11.10 -0.17 -62.05
N SER A 189 -10.94 -0.70 -63.26
CA SER A 189 -9.62 -0.98 -63.87
C SER A 189 -8.66 0.22 -63.84
N MET A 190 -9.19 1.44 -63.72
CA MET A 190 -8.44 2.69 -63.52
C MET A 190 -7.64 2.77 -62.20
N SER A 191 -7.99 1.97 -61.20
CA SER A 191 -7.34 1.96 -59.87
C SER A 191 -6.22 0.92 -59.75
N LYS A 192 -6.17 -0.08 -60.66
CA LYS A 192 -5.07 -1.06 -60.69
C LYS A 192 -3.78 -0.37 -61.14
N GLY A 193 -2.81 -0.28 -60.23
CA GLY A 193 -1.47 0.25 -60.51
C GLY A 193 -1.20 1.67 -59.97
N ARG A 194 -2.21 2.36 -59.40
CA ARG A 194 -1.93 3.59 -58.67
C ARG A 194 -1.43 3.26 -57.27
N ARG A 195 -0.20 3.71 -56.94
CA ARG A 195 0.34 3.63 -55.58
C ARG A 195 -0.58 4.40 -54.64
N PHE A 196 -0.98 3.77 -53.55
CA PHE A 196 -1.80 4.37 -52.51
C PHE A 196 -1.04 5.56 -51.90
N SER A 197 -1.55 6.77 -52.12
CA SER A 197 -0.92 8.03 -51.68
C SER A 197 -1.60 8.62 -50.46
N ALA A 198 -2.16 7.80 -49.57
CA ALA A 198 -2.71 8.33 -48.33
C ALA A 198 -1.56 8.63 -47.37
N THR A 199 -1.36 9.92 -47.10
CA THR A 199 -0.45 10.37 -46.05
C THR A 199 -1.18 10.35 -44.71
N SER A 200 -0.52 9.82 -43.68
CA SER A 200 -1.08 9.78 -42.34
C SER A 200 -1.29 11.20 -41.81
N SER A 201 -2.27 11.43 -40.93
CA SER A 201 -2.43 12.74 -40.27
C SER A 201 -1.16 13.10 -39.49
N TYR A 202 -0.48 12.10 -38.93
CA TYR A 202 0.79 12.29 -38.24
C TYR A 202 1.89 12.86 -39.15
N ASP A 203 2.01 12.40 -40.40
CA ASP A 203 2.95 13.00 -41.37
C ASP A 203 2.57 14.45 -41.71
N LYS A 204 1.27 14.78 -41.73
CA LYS A 204 0.83 16.16 -41.98
C LYS A 204 1.16 17.08 -40.81
N ASP A 205 1.05 16.58 -39.58
CA ASP A 205 1.18 17.38 -38.37
C ASP A 205 2.63 17.48 -37.87
N PHE A 206 3.47 16.50 -38.17
CA PHE A 206 4.82 16.38 -37.61
C PHE A 206 5.95 16.37 -38.64
N ASN A 207 5.66 16.58 -39.93
CA ASN A 207 6.71 16.92 -40.89
C ASN A 207 7.28 18.30 -40.52
N LYS A 208 8.35 18.25 -39.72
CA LYS A 208 9.23 19.36 -39.37
C LYS A 208 9.54 20.14 -40.64
N ALA A 209 8.97 21.35 -40.76
CA ALA A 209 9.16 22.20 -41.92
C ALA A 209 10.66 22.33 -42.25
N SER A 210 11.09 21.74 -43.36
CA SER A 210 12.47 21.84 -43.88
C SER A 210 12.80 23.25 -44.38
N ASP A 211 11.81 24.14 -44.42
CA ASP A 211 11.92 25.50 -44.93
C ASP A 211 12.29 26.52 -43.85
N ARG A 212 13.20 26.16 -42.94
CA ARG A 212 14.02 27.20 -42.32
C ARG A 212 15.21 27.44 -43.25
N PRO A 213 15.21 28.52 -44.07
CA PRO A 213 16.43 28.92 -44.75
C PRO A 213 17.47 29.16 -43.67
N THR A 214 18.41 28.22 -43.56
CA THR A 214 19.64 28.41 -42.82
C THR A 214 20.44 29.43 -43.61
N LYS A 215 20.10 30.71 -43.43
CA LYS A 215 21.09 31.77 -43.57
C LYS A 215 22.15 31.42 -42.53
N ILE A 216 23.19 30.74 -42.98
CA ILE A 216 24.43 30.60 -42.21
C ILE A 216 24.84 32.05 -41.95
N PRO A 217 24.78 32.54 -40.70
CA PRO A 217 25.24 33.89 -40.43
C PRO A 217 26.72 33.93 -40.80
N ASP A 218 27.12 34.95 -41.55
CA ASP A 218 28.51 35.19 -41.90
C ASP A 218 29.36 35.02 -40.64
N ARG A 219 30.32 34.09 -40.72
CA ARG A 219 31.30 33.90 -39.65
C ARG A 219 32.08 35.20 -39.52
N HIS A 220 31.63 36.06 -38.60
CA HIS A 220 32.44 37.15 -38.10
C HIS A 220 33.70 36.53 -37.52
N THR A 221 34.83 36.78 -38.18
CA THR A 221 36.19 36.53 -37.69
C THR A 221 36.55 37.50 -36.57
N GLY A 222 35.63 37.66 -35.61
CA GLY A 222 35.81 38.45 -34.40
C GLY A 222 36.78 37.73 -33.48
N ILE A 223 37.94 38.34 -33.28
CA ILE A 223 38.89 38.02 -32.21
C ILE A 223 38.07 37.84 -30.92
N GLY A 224 38.21 36.70 -30.25
CA GLY A 224 37.25 36.11 -29.30
C GLY A 224 36.96 36.86 -27.99
N ASN A 225 37.02 38.20 -27.98
CA ASN A 225 36.72 39.07 -26.83
C ASN A 225 35.55 40.04 -27.07
N ASP A 226 34.91 40.03 -28.24
CA ASP A 226 33.71 40.83 -28.48
C ASP A 226 32.47 40.13 -27.89
N SER A 227 32.37 40.22 -26.56
CA SER A 227 31.18 39.85 -25.79
C SER A 227 29.96 40.62 -26.32
N THR A 228 28.91 39.89 -26.67
CA THR A 228 27.63 40.41 -27.20
C THR A 228 26.82 41.23 -26.20
N LEU A 229 27.35 41.46 -24.99
CA LEU A 229 26.76 42.37 -24.02
C LEU A 229 26.97 43.80 -24.52
N THR A 230 25.92 44.36 -25.11
CA THR A 230 25.87 45.76 -25.52
C THR A 230 26.34 46.65 -24.36
N ASN A 231 27.01 47.78 -24.66
CA ASN A 231 27.48 48.71 -23.63
C ASN A 231 26.36 49.19 -22.67
N ALA A 232 25.08 49.04 -23.06
CA ALA A 232 23.94 49.24 -22.18
C ALA A 232 23.89 48.22 -21.03
N VAL A 233 24.15 46.94 -21.28
CA VAL A 233 24.15 45.90 -20.24
C VAL A 233 25.34 46.05 -19.28
N ARG A 234 26.48 46.58 -19.76
CA ARG A 234 27.63 46.90 -18.88
C ARG A 234 27.37 48.09 -17.95
N LYS A 235 26.40 48.95 -18.27
CA LYS A 235 26.00 50.10 -17.45
C LYS A 235 24.87 49.77 -16.47
N CYS A 236 24.18 48.63 -16.63
CA CYS A 236 23.20 48.20 -15.66
C CYS A 236 23.94 47.68 -14.41
N PRO A 237 23.66 48.23 -13.21
CA PRO A 237 24.17 47.67 -11.99
C PRO A 237 23.70 46.22 -11.88
N PHE A 238 24.60 45.34 -11.44
CA PHE A 238 24.27 43.92 -11.28
C PHE A 238 23.45 43.73 -10.00
N GLU A 239 22.14 43.75 -10.14
CA GLU A 239 21.16 43.54 -9.07
C GLU A 239 20.84 42.04 -8.89
N ALA A 240 21.86 41.20 -8.74
CA ALA A 240 21.62 39.81 -8.33
C ALA A 240 21.72 39.71 -6.81
N GLU A 241 20.56 39.79 -6.15
CA GLU A 241 20.47 39.39 -4.76
C GLU A 241 20.42 37.87 -4.67
N SER A 242 21.18 37.30 -3.74
CA SER A 242 21.12 35.87 -3.51
C SER A 242 19.78 35.52 -2.85
N ILE A 243 19.18 34.40 -3.26
CA ILE A 243 17.96 33.85 -2.62
C ILE A 243 18.14 33.72 -1.10
N TYR A 244 19.38 33.56 -0.64
CA TYR A 244 19.72 33.53 0.78
C TYR A 244 19.50 34.88 1.48
N GLN A 245 19.91 36.00 0.89
CA GLN A 245 19.63 37.34 1.45
C GLN A 245 18.14 37.64 1.49
N GLU A 246 17.40 37.20 0.48
CA GLU A 246 15.93 37.35 0.42
C GLU A 246 15.23 36.50 1.50
N SER A 247 15.73 35.29 1.75
CA SER A 247 15.06 34.32 2.64
C SER A 247 15.36 34.52 4.12
N TYR A 248 16.45 35.19 4.48
CA TYR A 248 16.89 35.32 5.88
C TYR A 248 17.00 36.80 6.27
N LEU A 249 15.84 37.42 6.42
CA LEU A 249 15.73 38.77 6.97
C LEU A 249 15.71 38.72 8.50
N GLU A 250 16.29 39.73 9.13
CA GLU A 250 16.28 39.85 10.59
C GLU A 250 14.85 40.15 11.06
N HIS A 251 14.21 39.14 11.66
CA HIS A 251 12.87 39.31 12.21
C HIS A 251 12.95 39.99 13.58
N PRO A 252 12.09 40.99 13.87
CA PRO A 252 12.07 41.65 15.16
C PRO A 252 11.68 40.66 16.25
N PHE A 253 12.52 40.58 17.29
CA PHE A 253 12.25 39.74 18.46
C PHE A 253 11.07 40.31 19.25
N CYS A 254 9.89 39.68 19.15
CA CYS A 254 8.76 39.97 20.03
C CYS A 254 8.92 39.21 21.35
N LYS A 255 9.19 39.94 22.44
CA LYS A 255 9.12 39.39 23.80
C LYS A 255 7.66 39.16 24.15
N GLU A 256 7.30 37.93 24.47
CA GLU A 256 5.94 37.62 24.93
C GLU A 256 5.65 38.36 26.25
N PRO A 257 4.48 39.01 26.38
CA PRO A 257 4.11 39.69 27.60
C PRO A 257 3.88 38.67 28.71
N GLY A 258 4.66 38.77 29.79
CA GLY A 258 4.51 37.89 30.95
C GLY A 258 3.15 38.06 31.62
N VAL A 259 2.29 37.04 31.51
CA VAL A 259 0.96 37.04 32.13
C VAL A 259 1.12 36.81 33.64
N LYS A 260 0.98 37.87 34.44
CA LYS A 260 0.87 37.74 35.90
C LYS A 260 -0.57 37.38 36.27
N PRO A 261 -0.81 36.35 37.10
CA PRO A 261 -2.17 35.97 37.48
C PRO A 261 -2.80 37.08 38.33
N MET A 262 -3.98 37.56 37.91
CA MET A 262 -4.81 38.46 38.70
C MET A 262 -5.15 37.79 40.05
N GLY A 263 -4.73 38.40 41.15
CA GLY A 263 -4.98 37.88 42.49
C GLY A 263 -6.47 37.67 42.76
N ALA A 264 -6.82 36.51 43.33
CA ALA A 264 -8.21 36.11 43.55
C ALA A 264 -8.88 36.96 44.64
N ALA A 265 -9.98 37.64 44.28
CA ALA A 265 -10.85 38.33 45.22
C ALA A 265 -11.57 37.32 46.14
N ARG A 266 -11.45 37.48 47.46
CA ARG A 266 -12.06 36.59 48.46
C ARG A 266 -13.54 36.95 48.70
N GLY A 267 -14.46 36.27 48.01
CA GLY A 267 -15.90 36.37 48.24
C GLY A 267 -16.41 35.45 49.36
N LYS A 268 -17.28 35.97 50.24
CA LYS A 268 -17.93 35.27 51.36
C LYS A 268 -19.19 34.50 50.89
N HIS A 269 -19.04 33.34 50.26
CA HIS A 269 -20.18 32.46 49.98
C HIS A 269 -20.26 31.32 51.00
N ALA A 270 -21.47 31.06 51.51
CA ALA A 270 -21.74 29.93 52.41
C ALA A 270 -21.57 28.59 51.68
N PHE A 271 -20.88 27.64 52.33
CA PHE A 271 -20.50 26.36 51.74
C PHE A 271 -21.69 25.41 51.67
N LYS A 272 -22.24 25.23 50.47
CA LYS A 272 -23.27 24.23 50.16
C LYS A 272 -22.60 22.93 49.70
N GLY A 273 -21.73 22.36 50.53
CA GLY A 273 -21.01 21.14 50.20
C GLY A 273 -21.84 19.90 50.46
N ASN A 274 -22.37 19.29 49.41
CA ASN A 274 -22.66 17.86 49.42
C ASN A 274 -21.38 17.12 49.04
N SER A 275 -20.97 16.14 49.85
CA SER A 275 -19.81 15.31 49.52
C SER A 275 -20.12 14.49 48.26
N GLU A 276 -19.22 14.52 47.28
CA GLU A 276 -19.30 13.70 46.06
C GLU A 276 -19.59 12.22 46.37
N TYR A 277 -19.05 11.72 47.49
CA TYR A 277 -19.29 10.36 47.95
C TYR A 277 -20.79 10.01 48.08
N LYS A 278 -21.61 10.93 48.59
CA LYS A 278 -23.06 10.69 48.75
C LYS A 278 -23.81 10.69 47.42
N GLU A 279 -23.36 11.46 46.45
CA GLU A 279 -23.98 11.51 45.12
C GLU A 279 -23.55 10.31 44.26
N GLN A 280 -22.31 9.85 44.41
CA GLN A 280 -21.74 8.81 43.57
C GLN A 280 -22.09 7.38 44.04
N TYR A 281 -22.24 7.17 45.35
CA TYR A 281 -22.37 5.82 45.93
C TYR A 281 -23.74 5.60 46.57
N TYR A 282 -24.80 5.64 45.77
CA TYR A 282 -26.06 4.98 46.12
C TYR A 282 -25.98 3.49 45.77
N LYS A 283 -26.73 2.63 46.47
CA LYS A 283 -26.76 1.17 46.19
C LYS A 283 -27.29 0.94 44.77
N LYS A 284 -26.38 0.77 43.80
CA LYS A 284 -26.72 0.32 42.44
C LYS A 284 -27.03 -1.17 42.51
N GLY A 285 -28.21 -1.58 42.05
CA GLY A 285 -28.54 -3.00 41.89
C GLY A 285 -27.49 -3.68 41.00
N LEU A 286 -27.17 -4.94 41.29
CA LEU A 286 -26.23 -5.70 40.47
C LEU A 286 -26.80 -5.79 39.04
N ALA A 287 -25.99 -5.41 38.06
CA ALA A 287 -26.39 -5.49 36.67
C ALA A 287 -26.58 -6.96 36.27
N PRO A 288 -27.65 -7.29 35.52
CA PRO A 288 -27.86 -8.64 35.02
C PRO A 288 -26.69 -9.10 34.13
N ARG A 289 -26.30 -10.37 34.25
CA ARG A 289 -25.15 -11.02 33.61
C ARG A 289 -25.55 -12.34 32.94
N LEU A 290 -25.17 -12.50 31.68
CA LEU A 290 -25.21 -13.77 30.95
C LEU A 290 -23.88 -14.48 31.00
N ARG A 291 -23.91 -15.81 30.91
CA ARG A 291 -22.71 -16.63 30.74
C ARG A 291 -22.64 -17.12 29.30
N LEU A 292 -21.58 -16.74 28.60
CA LEU A 292 -21.28 -17.23 27.26
C LEU A 292 -20.27 -18.36 27.36
N ARG A 293 -20.56 -19.51 26.77
CA ARG A 293 -19.62 -20.63 26.70
C ARG A 293 -19.31 -20.95 25.25
N HIS A 294 -18.03 -21.03 24.91
CA HIS A 294 -17.61 -21.47 23.59
C HIS A 294 -17.75 -22.98 23.46
N HIS A 295 -18.46 -23.43 22.42
CA HIS A 295 -18.60 -24.84 22.11
C HIS A 295 -17.86 -25.16 20.81
N GLU A 296 -16.77 -25.92 20.92
CA GLU A 296 -16.06 -26.46 19.77
C GLU A 296 -16.76 -27.72 19.27
N GLN A 297 -17.45 -27.62 18.13
CA GLN A 297 -17.92 -28.81 17.44
C GLN A 297 -16.76 -29.70 17.01
N TRP A 298 -16.97 -31.01 17.15
CA TRP A 298 -16.14 -32.04 16.56
C TRP A 298 -16.56 -32.19 15.10
N GLU A 299 -15.60 -32.13 14.18
CA GLU A 299 -15.81 -32.54 12.80
C GLU A 299 -16.09 -34.05 12.82
N PHE A 300 -17.27 -34.43 12.30
CA PHE A 300 -17.54 -35.79 11.84
C PHE A 300 -17.17 -35.88 10.37
#